data_AF-A0A454TSR5-F1
#
_entry.id   AF-A0A454TSR5-F1
#
_cell.length_a   1.000
_cell.length_b   1.000
_cell.length_c   1.000
_cell.angle_alpha   90.00
_cell.angle_beta   90.00
_cell.angle_gamma   90.00
#
_symmetry.space_group_name_H-M   'P 1'
#
loop_
_entity.id
_entity.type
_entity.pdbx_description
1 polymer ?
#
loop_
_entity_poly.entity_id
_entity_poly.type
_entity_poly.pdbx_seq_one_letter_code
_entity_poly.pdbx_strand_id
1 'polypeptide(L)' 'MLALADLWMLASALVSAALLNYGAHTQRWGALVGLLGQPAWLYLTHVTGEAGMFTASLFFTLCYGHGVWRGFFCRRHG' A
#
# COMPACT_ATOMS: atom_id res chain seq x y z
N MET A 1 -16.74 -10.73 7.98
CA MET A 1 -15.56 -10.82 7.10
C MET A 1 -15.13 -9.45 6.60
N LEU A 2 -16.03 -8.62 6.07
CA LEU A 2 -15.71 -7.26 5.61
C LEU A 2 -15.04 -6.38 6.69
N ALA A 3 -15.55 -6.37 7.92
CA ALA A 3 -14.97 -5.57 9.01
C ALA A 3 -13.48 -5.83 9.27
N LEU A 4 -13.00 -7.07 9.09
CA LEU A 4 -11.56 -7.38 9.24
C LEU A 4 -10.75 -6.83 8.05
N ALA A 5 -11.30 -6.89 6.85
CA ALA A 5 -10.70 -6.29 5.66
C ALA A 5 -10.69 -4.76 5.76
N ASP A 6 -11.75 -4.14 6.29
CA ASP A 6 -11.83 -2.70 6.55
C ASP A 6 -10.76 -2.25 7.56
N LEU A 7 -10.61 -2.99 8.66
CA LEU A 7 -9.56 -2.72 9.66
C LEU A 7 -8.16 -2.87 9.06
N TRP A 8 -7.92 -3.91 8.26
CA TRP A 8 -6.65 -4.09 7.56
C TRP A 8 -6.38 -2.94 6.58
N MET A 9 -7.38 -2.57 5.79
CA MET A 9 -7.31 -1.45 4.84
C MET A 9 -6.94 -0.14 5.56
N LEU A 10 -7.65 0.20 6.63
CA LEU A 10 -7.39 1.43 7.40
C LEU A 10 -6.04 1.41 8.10
N ALA A 11 -5.71 0.32 8.79
CA ALA A 11 -4.44 0.21 9.51
C ALA A 11 -3.24 0.32 8.57
N SER A 12 -3.26 -0.39 7.44
CA SER A 12 -2.19 -0.34 6.44
C SER A 12 -2.09 1.05 5.78
N ALA A 13 -3.22 1.72 5.50
CA ALA A 13 -3.22 3.08 4.96
C ALA A 13 -2.59 4.09 5.93
N LEU A 14 -3.00 4.06 7.21
CA LEU A 14 -2.47 4.98 8.24
C LEU A 14 -0.98 4.76 8.48
N VAL A 15 -0.55 3.49 8.62
CA VAL A 15 0.87 3.16 8.85
C VAL A 15 1.71 3.50 7.62
N SER A 16 1.23 3.20 6.41
CA SER A 16 1.90 3.59 5.16
C SER A 16 2.08 5.12 5.10
N ALA A 17 1.01 5.88 5.31
CA ALA A 17 1.04 7.33 5.29
C ALA A 17 2.01 7.91 6.33
N ALA A 18 2.00 7.40 7.57
CA ALA A 18 2.92 7.85 8.62
C ALA A 18 4.38 7.58 8.22
N LEU A 19 4.70 6.36 7.79
CA LEU A 19 6.06 5.98 7.41
C LEU A 19 6.59 6.73 6.18
N LEU A 20 5.71 7.07 5.23
CA LEU A 20 6.07 7.88 4.07
C LEU A 20 6.39 9.34 4.43
N ASN A 21 5.81 9.85 5.52
CA ASN A 21 5.97 11.25 5.97
C ASN A 21 7.06 11.45 7.03
N TYR A 22 7.46 10.42 7.80
CA TYR A 22 8.44 10.58 8.88
C TYR A 22 9.90 10.76 8.42
N GLY A 23 10.31 10.19 7.29
CA GLY A 23 11.67 10.40 6.79
C GLY A 23 12.12 9.41 5.71
N ALA A 24 13.24 9.72 5.06
CA ALA A 24 13.75 8.94 3.92
C ALA A 24 14.06 7.47 4.27
N HIS A 25 14.45 7.18 5.51
CA HIS A 25 14.75 5.81 5.96
C HIS A 25 13.48 4.98 6.21
N THR A 26 12.36 5.62 6.55
CA THR A 26 11.07 4.96 6.78
C THR A 26 10.23 4.82 5.51
N GLN A 27 10.51 5.61 4.46
CA GLN A 27 9.78 5.56 3.20
C GLN A 27 9.73 4.17 2.55
N ARG A 28 10.80 3.38 2.65
CA ARG A 28 10.83 1.99 2.15
C ARG A 28 9.81 1.11 2.87
N TRP A 29 9.69 1.29 4.18
CA TRP A 29 8.73 0.56 5.01
C TRP A 29 7.30 1.05 4.75
N GLY A 30 7.12 2.35 4.52
CA GLY A 30 5.84 2.91 4.08
C GLY A 30 5.38 2.28 2.76
N ALA A 31 6.27 2.18 1.77
CA ALA A 31 5.95 1.53 0.51
C ALA A 31 5.59 0.05 0.68
N LEU A 32 6.29 -0.67 1.57
CA LEU A 32 6.00 -2.08 1.86
C LEU A 32 4.63 -2.26 2.53
N VAL A 33 4.34 -1.46 3.56
CA VAL A 33 3.05 -1.52 4.27
C VAL A 33 1.89 -1.12 3.34
N GLY A 34 2.10 -0.10 2.51
CA GLY A 34 1.13 0.31 1.49
C GLY A 34 0.84 -0.81 0.49
N LEU A 35 1.87 -1.54 0.04
CA LEU A 35 1.72 -2.71 -0.84
C LEU A 35 0.94 -3.84 -0.18
N LEU A 36 1.27 -4.15 1.09
CA LEU A 36 0.58 -5.18 1.87
C LEU A 36 -0.88 -4.82 2.17
N GLY A 37 -1.25 -3.54 2.13
CA GLY A 37 -2.63 -3.08 2.25
C GLY A 37 -3.46 -3.24 0.99
N GLN A 38 -2.85 -3.28 -0.20
CA GLN A 38 -3.56 -3.30 -1.48
C GLN A 38 -4.51 -4.50 -1.67
N PRO A 39 -4.20 -5.73 -1.21
CA PRO A 39 -5.16 -6.83 -1.28
C PRO A 39 -6.49 -6.53 -0.59
N ALA A 40 -6.48 -5.83 0.55
CA ALA A 40 -7.69 -5.42 1.25
C ALA A 40 -8.47 -4.38 0.44
N TRP A 41 -7.78 -3.37 -0.11
CA TRP A 41 -8.37 -2.37 -0.99
C TRP A 41 -9.02 -2.99 -2.24
N LEU A 42 -8.32 -3.88 -2.93
CA LEU A 42 -8.81 -4.57 -4.14
C LEU A 42 -10.01 -5.47 -3.83
N TYR A 43 -9.96 -6.22 -2.72
CA TYR A 43 -11.06 -7.08 -2.30
C TYR A 43 -12.32 -6.27 -1.98
N LEU A 44 -12.19 -5.24 -1.14
CA LEU A 44 -13.31 -4.41 -0.72
C LEU A 44 -13.93 -3.68 -1.90
N THR A 45 -13.12 -3.00 -2.73
CA THR A 45 -13.62 -2.23 -3.89
C THR A 45 -14.24 -3.12 -4.97
N HIS A 46 -13.78 -4.37 -5.11
CA HIS A 46 -14.41 -5.35 -5.99
C HIS A 46 -15.79 -5.78 -5.47
N VAL A 47 -15.91 -6.07 -4.17
CA VAL A 47 -17.17 -6.52 -3.55
C VAL A 47 -18.19 -5.38 -3.41
N THR A 48 -17.74 -4.14 -3.22
CA THR A 48 -18.62 -2.96 -3.14
C THR A 48 -19.02 -2.40 -4.50
N GLY A 49 -18.44 -2.90 -5.60
CA GLY A 49 -18.74 -2.43 -6.96
C GLY A 49 -18.13 -1.06 -7.29
N GLU A 50 -17.13 -0.60 -6.54
CA GLU A 50 -16.49 0.70 -6.74
C GLU A 50 -15.36 0.63 -7.77
N ALA A 51 -15.73 0.55 -9.06
CA ALA A 51 -14.78 0.38 -10.17
C ALA A 51 -13.68 1.47 -10.23
N GLY A 52 -14.01 2.71 -9.86
CA GLY A 52 -13.03 3.81 -9.81
C GLY A 52 -11.96 3.58 -8.74
N MET A 53 -12.39 3.20 -7.53
CA MET A 53 -11.47 2.89 -6.43
C MET A 53 -10.66 1.62 -6.72
N PHE A 54 -11.28 0.60 -7.31
CA PHE A 54 -10.58 -0.62 -7.71
C PHE A 54 -9.43 -0.34 -8.69
N THR A 55 -9.69 0.50 -9.70
CA THR A 55 -8.67 0.91 -10.67
C THR A 55 -7.55 1.73 -10.00
N ALA A 56 -7.91 2.63 -9.07
CA ALA A 56 -6.94 3.37 -8.28
C ALA A 56 -6.08 2.44 -7.42
N SER A 57 -6.65 1.42 -6.79
CA SER A 57 -5.92 0.42 -6.01
C SER A 57 -4.94 -0.37 -6.88
N LEU A 58 -5.32 -0.74 -8.12
CA LEU A 58 -4.37 -1.35 -9.06
C LEU A 58 -3.19 -0.43 -9.36
N PHE A 59 -3.45 0.85 -9.62
CA PHE A 59 -2.38 1.83 -9.85
C PHE A 59 -1.47 1.98 -8.62
N PHE A 60 -2.04 2.15 -7.42
CA PHE A 60 -1.26 2.25 -6.19
C PHE A 60 -0.48 0.97 -5.89
N THR A 61 -1.00 -0.21 -6.26
CA THR A 61 -0.26 -1.47 -6.19
C THR A 61 1.04 -1.41 -6.98
N LEU A 62 1.00 -0.87 -8.20
CA LEU A 62 2.20 -0.68 -9.02
C LEU A 62 3.16 0.35 -8.40
N CYS A 63 2.64 1.48 -7.91
CA CYS A 63 3.45 2.52 -7.28
C CYS A 63 4.16 2.02 -6.02
N TYR A 64 3.44 1.31 -5.15
CA TYR A 64 4.02 0.73 -3.95
C TYR A 64 5.03 -0.38 -4.28
N GLY A 65 4.73 -1.24 -5.25
CA GLY A 65 5.67 -2.24 -5.75
C GLY A 65 6.98 -1.62 -6.26
N HIS A 66 6.87 -0.55 -7.04
CA HIS A 66 8.03 0.22 -7.49
C HIS A 66 8.81 0.88 -6.33
N GLY A 67 8.11 1.41 -5.34
CA GLY A 67 8.71 1.96 -4.12
C GLY A 67 9.50 0.91 -3.32
N VAL A 68 8.94 -0.30 -3.17
CA VAL A 68 9.61 -1.44 -2.54
C VAL A 68 10.85 -1.87 -3.35
N TRP A 69 10.71 -1.99 -4.67
CA TRP A 69 11.83 -2.34 -5.56
C TRP A 69 13.00 -1.37 -5.40
N ARG A 70 12.74 -0.06 -5.49
CA ARG A 70 13.78 0.97 -5.33
C ARG A 70 14.36 1.02 -3.92
N GLY A 71 13.52 0.84 -2.89
CA GLY A 71 13.91 0.94 -1.49
C GLY A 71 14.75 -0.22 -0.97
N PHE A 72 14.48 -1.45 -1.43
CA PHE A 72 15.11 -2.67 -0.92
C PHE A 72 16.04 -3.35 -1.92
N PHE A 73 15.72 -3.34 -3.22
CA PHE A 73 16.46 -4.10 -4.22
C PHE A 73 17.48 -3.25 -5.00
N CYS A 74 17.14 -2.01 -5.37
CA CYS A 74 18.09 -1.12 -6.07
C CYS A 74 19.11 -0.44 -5.15
N ARG A 75 18.90 -0.41 -3.83
CA ARG A 75 19.80 0.24 -2.86
C ARG A 75 21.06 -0.57 -2.50
N ARG A 76 21.46 -1.54 -3.32
CA ARG A 76 22.59 -2.45 -3.04
C ARG A 76 23.98 -1.90 -3.43
N HIS A 77 24.12 -0.61 -3.74
CA HIS A 77 25.41 0.03 -4.05
C HIS A 77 25.53 1.43 -3.42
N GLY A 78 25.68 1.49 -2.11
CA GLY A 78 26.08 2.69 -1.37
C GLY A 78 26.99 2.29 -0.23
#